data_AF-A0A1F6PT67-F1
#
_entry.id   AF-A0A1F6PT67-F1
#
_cell.length_a   1.000
_cell.length_b   1.000
_cell.length_c   1.000
_cell.angle_alpha   90.00
_cell.angle_beta   90.00
_cell.angle_gamma   90.00
#
_symmetry.space_group_name_H-M   'P 1'
#
loop_
_entity.id
_entity.type
_entity.pdbx_description
1 polymer ?
#
loop_
_entity_poly.entity_id
_entity_poly.type
_entity_poly.pdbx_seq_one_letter_code
_entity_poly.pdbx_strand_id
1 'polypeptide(L)' 'MKNKGDFWEALEKAGLVIGAKYMQYLSNKYVAKAERVPSVDEKKHCYNKVLLYSGLKAVVESFI' A
#
# COMPACT_ATOMS: atom_id res chain seq x y z
N MET A 1 31.02 1.45 -18.72
CA MET A 1 29.95 0.71 -18.00
C MET A 1 28.90 1.69 -17.43
N LYS A 2 28.32 2.59 -18.24
CA LYS A 2 27.35 3.60 -17.75
C LYS A 2 25.94 3.03 -17.48
N ASN A 3 25.54 1.93 -18.11
CA ASN A 3 24.14 1.45 -18.08
C ASN A 3 23.75 0.56 -16.88
N LYS A 4 24.69 0.11 -16.04
CA LYS A 4 24.34 -0.83 -14.95
C LYS A 4 23.71 -0.11 -13.75
N GLY A 5 24.13 1.12 -13.45
CA GLY A 5 23.56 1.92 -12.35
C GLY A 5 22.09 2.27 -12.61
N ASP A 6 21.82 2.81 -13.80
CA ASP A 6 20.48 3.23 -14.22
C ASP A 6 19.46 2.08 -14.22
N PHE A 7 19.90 0.87 -14.55
CA PHE A 7 19.05 -0.32 -14.52
C PHE A 7 18.63 -0.69 -13.09
N TRP A 8 19.56 -0.66 -12.13
CA TRP A 8 19.25 -0.98 -10.74
C TRP A 8 18.35 0.08 -10.10
N GLU A 9 18.59 1.37 -10.39
CA GLU A 9 17.72 2.46 -9.91
C GLU A 9 16.29 2.35 -10.49
N ALA A 10 16.17 1.99 -11.78
CA ALA A 10 14.87 1.77 -12.41
C ALA A 10 14.13 0.56 -11.79
N LEU A 11 14.84 -0.53 -11.48
CA LEU A 11 14.26 -1.68 -10.80
C LEU A 11 13.80 -1.34 -9.37
N GLU A 12 14.58 -0.55 -8.63
CA GLU A 12 14.21 -0.11 -7.28
C GLU A 12 12.94 0.73 -7.31
N LYS A 13 12.87 1.73 -8.20
CA LYS A 13 11.65 2.55 -8.40
C LYS A 13 10.45 1.70 -8.81
N ALA A 14 10.64 0.74 -9.72
CA ALA A 14 9.56 -0.19 -10.11
C ALA A 14 9.06 -1.02 -8.91
N GLY A 15 9.97 -1.48 -8.05
CA GLY A 15 9.66 -2.18 -6.81
C GLY A 15 8.82 -1.32 -5.85
N LEU A 16 9.19 -0.05 -5.68
CA LEU A 16 8.44 0.91 -4.85
C LEU A 16 7.03 1.17 -5.41
N VAL A 17 6.88 1.34 -6.72
CA VAL A 17 5.57 1.50 -7.38
C VAL A 17 4.69 0.26 -7.18
N ILE A 18 5.25 -0.95 -7.31
CA ILE A 18 4.52 -2.20 -7.06
C ILE A 18 4.09 -2.27 -5.59
N GLY A 19 5.00 -1.92 -4.67
CA GLY A 19 4.71 -1.85 -3.24
C GLY A 19 3.56 -0.91 -2.90
N ALA A 20 3.57 0.31 -3.42
CA ALA A 20 2.51 1.30 -3.21
C ALA A 20 1.15 0.81 -3.73
N LYS A 21 1.12 0.21 -4.93
CA LYS A 21 -0.09 -0.39 -5.50
C LYS A 21 -0.62 -1.54 -4.65
N TYR A 22 0.26 -2.39 -4.13
CA TYR A 22 -0.13 -3.49 -3.26
C TYR A 22 -0.74 -3.01 -1.94
N MET A 23 -0.16 -1.97 -1.33
CA MET A 23 -0.72 -1.34 -0.12
C MET A 23 -2.11 -0.74 -0.39
N GLN A 24 -2.31 -0.08 -1.54
CA GLN A 24 -3.63 0.41 -1.94
C GLN A 24 -4.65 -0.73 -2.08
N TYR A 25 -4.26 -1.85 -2.71
CA TYR A 25 -5.11 -3.02 -2.87
C TYR A 25 -5.56 -3.59 -1.51
N LEU A 26 -4.64 -3.70 -0.55
CA LEU A 26 -4.98 -4.16 0.81
C LEU A 26 -5.91 -3.18 1.51
N SER A 27 -5.67 -1.86 1.41
CA SER A 27 -6.55 -0.84 1.96
C SER A 27 -7.98 -1.00 1.43
N ASN A 28 -8.14 -1.10 0.10
CA ASN A 28 -9.45 -1.28 -0.55
C ASN A 28 -10.16 -2.58 -0.10
N LYS A 29 -9.40 -3.66 0.10
CA LYS A 29 -9.95 -4.93 0.61
C LYS A 29 -10.58 -4.77 2.00
N TYR A 30 -9.99 -3.96 2.88
CA TYR A 30 -10.54 -3.71 4.21
C TYR A 30 -11.70 -2.70 4.20
N VAL A 31 -11.71 -1.72 3.28
CA VAL A 31 -12.90 -0.87 3.05
C VAL A 31 -14.10 -1.75 2.67
N ALA A 32 -13.95 -2.60 1.66
CA ALA A 32 -15.01 -3.51 1.21
C ALA A 32 -15.45 -4.49 2.31
N LYS A 33 -14.54 -4.90 3.21
CA LYS A 33 -14.89 -5.73 4.38
C LYS A 33 -15.69 -4.93 5.41
N ALA A 34 -15.30 -3.68 5.70
CA ALA A 34 -15.98 -2.82 6.67
C ALA A 34 -17.45 -2.54 6.29
N GLU A 35 -17.74 -2.44 4.99
CA GLU A 35 -19.11 -2.25 4.49
C GLU A 35 -20.01 -3.48 4.69
N ARG A 36 -19.42 -4.68 4.77
CA ARG A 36 -20.15 -5.96 4.87
C ARG A 36 -20.33 -6.46 6.30
N VAL A 37 -19.46 -6.08 7.23
CA VAL A 37 -19.52 -6.55 8.61
C VAL A 37 -20.53 -5.73 9.43
N PRO A 38 -21.47 -6.36 10.17
CA PRO A 38 -22.47 -5.64 10.95
C PRO A 38 -21.92 -5.17 12.32
N SER A 39 -20.89 -5.84 12.84
CA SER A 39 -20.32 -5.54 14.17
C SER A 39 -19.51 -4.23 14.15
N VAL A 40 -19.76 -3.38 15.15
CA VAL A 40 -19.05 -2.10 15.34
C VAL A 40 -17.56 -2.32 15.58
N ASP A 41 -17.19 -3.31 16.39
CA ASP A 41 -15.79 -3.62 16.68
C ASP A 41 -15.05 -4.15 15.46
N GLU A 42 -15.72 -4.96 14.64
CA GLU A 42 -15.15 -5.45 13.39
C GLU A 42 -14.98 -4.33 12.36
N LYS A 43 -15.95 -3.40 12.29
CA LYS A 43 -15.82 -2.19 11.47
C LYS A 43 -14.62 -1.36 11.90
N LYS A 44 -14.48 -1.11 13.21
CA LYS A 44 -13.34 -0.36 13.77
C LYS A 44 -12.01 -1.05 13.44
N HIS A 45 -11.93 -2.37 13.59
CA HIS A 45 -10.75 -3.12 13.20
C HIS A 45 -10.41 -2.97 11.71
N CYS A 46 -11.42 -3.04 10.82
CA CYS A 46 -11.21 -2.84 9.39
C CYS A 46 -10.71 -1.43 9.08
N TYR A 47 -11.29 -0.39 9.66
CA TYR A 47 -10.83 0.99 9.46
C TYR A 47 -9.40 1.22 9.99
N ASN A 48 -9.02 0.59 11.10
CA ASN A 48 -7.63 0.63 11.58
C ASN A 48 -6.66 0.01 10.55
N LYS A 49 -7.06 -1.06 9.87
CA LYS A 49 -6.28 -1.66 8.78
C LYS A 49 -6.21 -0.75 7.55
N VAL A 50 -7.32 -0.09 7.19
CA VAL A 50 -7.34 0.92 6.11
C VAL A 50 -6.34 2.04 6.40
N LEU A 51 -6.33 2.59 7.62
CA LEU A 51 -5.39 3.63 8.04
C LEU A 51 -3.94 3.14 7.96
N LEU A 52 -3.66 1.93 8.45
CA LEU A 52 -2.33 1.33 8.39
C LEU A 52 -1.81 1.24 6.94
N TYR A 53 -2.58 0.64 6.03
CA TYR A 53 -2.12 0.43 4.66
C TYR A 53 -2.05 1.74 3.87
N SER A 54 -2.94 2.70 4.14
CA SER A 54 -2.88 4.02 3.51
C SER A 54 -1.65 4.82 4.00
N GLY A 55 -1.30 4.72 5.27
CA GLY A 55 -0.07 5.30 5.82
C GLY A 55 1.19 4.65 5.25
N LEU A 56 1.24 3.33 5.17
CA LEU A 56 2.36 2.60 4.55
C LEU A 56 2.53 2.96 3.07
N LYS A 57 1.43 3.12 2.32
CA LYS A 57 1.45 3.60 0.94
C LYS A 57 2.10 4.98 0.85
N ALA A 58 1.69 5.92 1.69
CA ALA A 58 2.26 7.27 1.70
C ALA A 58 3.76 7.28 2.03
N VAL A 59 4.21 6.42 2.95
CA VAL A 59 5.63 6.25 3.25
C VAL A 59 6.38 5.72 2.02
N VAL A 60 5.89 4.67 1.36
CA VAL A 60 6.53 4.11 0.16
C VAL A 60 6.57 5.12 -0.98
N GLU A 61 5.48 5.86 -1.20
CA GLU A 61 5.41 6.90 -2.24
C GLU A 61 6.36 8.06 -1.97
N SER A 62 6.78 8.30 -0.72
CA SER A 62 7.78 9.33 -0.40
C SER A 62 9.21 8.98 -0.86
N PHE A 63 9.46 7.72 -1.24
CA PHE A 63 10.74 7.25 -1.78
C PHE A 63 10.76 7.12 -3.31
N ILE A 64 9.63 7.39 -3.99
CA ILE A 64 9.49 7.35 -5.45
C ILE A 64 9.80 8.73 -6.03
#